data_AF-A0A5Q0C8Q2-F1
#
_entry.id   AF-A0A5Q0C8Q2-F1
#
_cell.length_a   1.000
_cell.length_b   1.000
_cell.length_c   1.000
_cell.angle_alpha   90.00
_cell.angle_beta   90.00
_cell.angle_gamma   90.00
#
_symmetry.space_group_name_H-M   'P 1'
#
loop_
_entity.id
_entity.type
_entity.pdbx_description
1 polymer ?
#
loop_
_entity_poly.entity_id
_entity_poly.type
_entity_poly.pdbx_seq_one_letter_code
_entity_poly.pdbx_strand_id
1 'polypeptide(L)'
;MSAKTTKTLKAMTTSEIVLFPVASRAGDIDRCAAELEQLHGEDAVRFWKTECRRLADELSALGLSEDDVREQVLVFQAEVQSAMMKRCQARAISKSRAGHAIKR
;
A
#
# COMPACT_ATOMS: atom_id res chain seq x y z
N MET A 1 -18.36 12.04 0.81
CA MET A 1 -16.88 12.08 0.61
C MET A 1 -16.22 11.67 1.91
N SER A 2 -16.10 10.37 2.18
CA SER A 2 -15.64 9.85 3.47
C SER A 2 -14.82 8.58 3.29
N ALA A 3 -13.53 8.66 3.66
CA ALA A 3 -12.95 7.76 4.66
C ALA A 3 -11.53 8.27 4.97
N LYS A 4 -11.41 8.96 6.11
CA LYS A 4 -10.14 9.15 6.82
C LYS A 4 -9.83 7.85 7.55
N THR A 5 -8.60 7.33 7.47
CA THR A 5 -7.97 6.60 8.60
C THR A 5 -6.45 6.63 8.46
N THR A 6 -5.84 7.77 8.74
CA THR A 6 -4.41 7.82 9.06
C THR A 6 -4.23 7.26 10.47
N LYS A 7 -3.88 5.97 10.59
CA LYS A 7 -3.49 5.40 11.89
C LYS A 7 -2.09 5.91 12.22
N THR A 8 -2.06 6.97 13.03
CA THR A 8 -0.87 7.60 13.60
C THR A 8 -0.08 6.56 14.39
N LEU A 9 1.11 6.21 13.90
CA LEU A 9 2.11 5.48 14.69
C LEU A 9 2.51 6.36 15.88
N LYS A 10 2.47 5.73 17.06
CA LYS A 10 2.62 6.34 18.38
C LYS A 10 3.99 7.02 18.49
N ALA A 11 3.98 8.32 18.73
CA ALA A 11 5.17 9.13 18.98
C ALA A 11 5.91 8.60 20.21
N MET A 12 7.14 8.12 19.99
CA MET A 12 8.09 7.90 21.07
C MET A 12 8.72 9.26 21.43
N THR A 13 8.55 9.63 22.70
CA THR A 13 8.92 10.90 23.29
C THR A 13 10.43 11.04 23.41
N THR A 14 11.07 11.66 22.42
CA THR A 14 12.25 12.54 22.57
C THR A 14 12.46 13.23 21.23
N SER A 15 12.98 14.46 21.23
CA SER A 15 13.13 15.33 20.06
C SER A 15 14.01 14.75 18.95
N GLU A 16 13.50 13.77 18.21
CA GLU A 16 14.08 13.27 16.99
C GLU A 16 13.13 13.64 15.85
N ILE A 17 13.62 14.48 14.94
CA ILE A 17 12.96 14.73 13.67
C ILE A 17 13.02 13.40 12.91
N VAL A 18 12.01 12.56 13.10
CA VAL A 18 11.83 11.35 12.31
C VAL A 18 11.44 11.81 10.90
N LEU A 19 12.40 11.80 9.98
CA LEU A 19 12.14 11.92 8.54
C LEU A 19 11.31 10.71 8.09
N PHE A 20 10.02 10.83 8.32
CA PHE A 20 8.83 10.20 7.74
C PHE A 20 9.04 8.86 6.99
N PRO A 21 8.82 7.71 7.68
CA PRO A 21 8.63 6.41 7.01
C PRO A 21 7.45 6.40 6.02
N VAL A 22 6.56 7.40 6.08
CA VAL A 22 5.34 7.46 5.26
C VAL A 22 5.61 7.84 3.80
N ALA A 23 6.63 8.67 3.50
CA ALA A 23 6.96 9.00 2.12
C ALA A 23 7.61 7.80 1.40
N SER A 24 8.48 7.05 2.09
CA SER A 24 9.05 5.81 1.56
C SER A 24 7.98 4.73 1.41
N ARG A 25 7.07 4.58 2.39
CA ARG A 25 5.97 3.61 2.31
C ARG A 25 5.00 3.91 1.18
N ALA A 26 4.67 5.17 0.92
CA ALA A 26 3.76 5.52 -0.18
C ALA A 26 4.36 5.12 -1.55
N GLY A 27 5.67 5.34 -1.75
CA GLY A 27 6.38 4.90 -2.95
C GLY A 27 6.42 3.38 -3.09
N ASP A 28 6.68 2.65 -2.01
CA ASP A 28 6.66 1.18 -2.01
C ASP A 28 5.25 0.62 -2.28
N ILE A 29 4.22 1.23 -1.70
CA ILE A 29 2.81 0.86 -1.91
C ILE A 29 2.44 1.04 -3.39
N ASP A 30 2.82 2.17 -3.99
CA ASP A 30 2.54 2.45 -5.39
C ASP A 30 3.32 1.55 -6.35
N ARG A 31 4.59 1.25 -6.05
CA ARG A 31 5.39 0.29 -6.81
C ARG A 31 4.77 -1.10 -6.75
N CYS A 32 4.45 -1.59 -5.55
CA CYS A 32 3.84 -2.91 -5.36
C CYS A 32 2.49 -3.02 -6.06
N ALA A 33 1.66 -1.98 -5.99
CA ALA A 33 0.38 -1.94 -6.69
C ALA A 33 0.55 -2.00 -8.22
N ALA A 34 1.57 -1.31 -8.77
CA ALA A 34 1.87 -1.35 -10.19
C ALA A 34 2.42 -2.72 -10.64
N GLU A 35 3.31 -3.33 -9.85
CA GLU A 35 3.85 -4.68 -10.13
C GLU A 35 2.77 -5.75 -10.02
N LEU A 36 1.87 -5.68 -9.03
CA LEU A 36 0.71 -6.57 -8.92
C LEU A 36 -0.33 -6.35 -10.00
N GLU A 37 -0.41 -5.16 -10.61
CA GLU A 37 -1.24 -4.94 -11.80
C GLU A 37 -0.65 -5.61 -13.05
N GLN A 38 0.67 -5.84 -13.09
CA GLN A 38 1.35 -6.49 -14.23
C GLN A 38 1.47 -8.01 -14.04
N LEU A 39 1.67 -8.47 -12.82
CA LEU A 39 1.76 -9.89 -12.47
C LEU A 39 0.37 -10.48 -12.24
N HIS A 40 0.14 -11.69 -12.75
CA HIS A 40 -1.13 -12.38 -12.60
C HIS A 40 -0.93 -13.84 -12.18
N GLY A 41 -1.94 -14.41 -11.53
CA GLY A 41 -1.91 -15.81 -11.10
C GLY A 41 -0.87 -16.08 -10.03
N GLU A 42 -0.14 -17.19 -10.16
CA GLU A 42 0.79 -17.65 -9.13
C GLU A 42 1.99 -16.70 -8.92
N ASP A 43 2.43 -16.00 -9.98
CA ASP A 43 3.54 -15.05 -9.89
C ASP A 43 3.21 -13.87 -8.98
N ALA A 44 1.99 -13.34 -9.09
CA ALA A 44 1.50 -12.27 -8.22
C ALA A 44 1.46 -12.74 -6.75
N VAL A 45 1.01 -13.97 -6.51
CA VAL A 45 0.94 -14.55 -5.15
C VAL A 45 2.35 -14.75 -4.57
N ARG A 46 3.30 -15.25 -5.36
CA ARG A 46 4.69 -15.45 -4.93
C ARG A 46 5.36 -14.12 -4.61
N PHE A 47 5.21 -13.13 -5.50
CA PHE A 47 5.71 -11.79 -5.28
C PHE A 47 5.12 -11.20 -3.99
N TRP A 48 3.80 -11.27 -3.81
CA TRP A 48 3.13 -10.70 -2.65
C TRP A 48 3.56 -11.33 -1.32
N LYS A 49 3.73 -12.65 -1.29
CA LYS A 49 4.24 -13.35 -0.11
C LYS A 49 5.67 -12.92 0.22
N THR A 50 6.51 -12.77 -0.79
CA THR A 50 7.90 -12.32 -0.63
C THR A 50 7.93 -10.92 -0.03
N GLU A 51 7.08 -10.02 -0.52
CA GLU A 51 7.07 -8.64 -0.07
C GLU A 51 6.49 -8.46 1.33
N CYS A 52 5.46 -9.24 1.68
CA CYS A 52 4.97 -9.30 3.06
C CYS A 52 6.03 -9.85 4.02
N ARG A 53 6.82 -10.85 3.58
CA ARG A 53 7.90 -11.43 4.39
C ARG A 53 9.06 -10.46 4.57
N ARG A 54 9.48 -9.77 3.50
CA ARG A 54 10.49 -8.70 3.57
C ARG A 54 10.09 -7.63 4.58
N LEU A 55 8.84 -7.15 4.51
CA LEU A 55 8.32 -6.16 5.46
C LEU A 55 8.31 -6.69 6.90
N ALA A 56 7.90 -7.95 7.10
CA ALA A 56 7.91 -8.56 8.42
C ALA A 56 9.34 -8.67 8.98
N ASP A 57 10.30 -9.11 8.16
CA ASP A 57 11.70 -9.25 8.54
C ASP A 57 12.33 -7.89 8.89
N GLU A 58 12.02 -6.83 8.13
CA GLU A 58 12.46 -5.45 8.42
C GLU A 58 11.89 -4.95 9.75
N LEU A 59 10.61 -5.17 10.01
CA LEU A 59 9.97 -4.74 11.26
C LEU A 59 10.45 -5.55 12.46
N SER A 60 10.69 -6.86 12.27
CA SER A 60 11.29 -7.71 13.30
C SER A 60 12.75 -7.30 13.59
N ALA A 61 13.52 -6.92 12.58
CA ALA A 61 14.89 -6.42 12.76
C ALA A 61 14.94 -5.10 13.54
N LEU A 62 13.88 -4.28 13.43
CA LEU A 62 13.69 -3.06 14.23
C LEU A 62 13.26 -3.35 15.69
N GLY A 63 13.06 -4.62 16.06
CA GLY A 63 12.70 -5.03 17.42
C GLY A 63 11.22 -4.88 17.76
N LEU A 64 10.34 -4.75 16.76
CA LEU A 64 8.90 -4.75 17.01
C LEU A 64 8.42 -6.13 17.48
N SER A 65 7.38 -6.12 18.32
CA SER A 65 6.73 -7.37 18.74
C SER A 65 6.06 -8.05 17.54
N GLU A 66 5.89 -9.38 17.60
CA GLU A 66 5.22 -10.11 16.51
C GLU A 66 3.80 -9.59 16.23
N ASP A 67 3.09 -9.14 17.27
CA ASP A 67 1.75 -8.56 17.14
C ASP A 67 1.78 -7.21 16.42
N ASP A 68 2.76 -6.34 16.74
CA ASP A 68 2.94 -5.07 16.03
C ASP A 68 3.37 -5.31 14.57
N VAL A 69 4.27 -6.27 14.32
CA VAL A 69 4.67 -6.66 12.96
C VAL A 69 3.46 -7.11 12.16
N ARG A 70 2.62 -7.98 12.73
CA ARG A 70 1.40 -8.47 12.08
C ARG A 70 0.43 -7.33 11.77
N GLU A 71 0.23 -6.42 12.72
CA GLU A 71 -0.63 -5.25 12.51
C GLU A 71 -0.08 -4.36 11.37
N GLN A 72 1.22 -4.10 11.35
CA GLN A 72 1.84 -3.29 10.31
C GLN A 72 1.75 -3.95 8.93
N VAL A 73 1.92 -5.26 8.84
CA VAL A 73 1.72 -6.02 7.60
C VAL A 73 0.26 -5.89 7.14
N LEU A 74 -0.72 -6.03 8.03
CA LEU A 74 -2.14 -5.87 7.67
C LEU A 74 -2.45 -4.46 7.14
N VAL A 75 -1.90 -3.43 7.78
CA VAL A 75 -2.03 -2.04 7.32
C VAL A 75 -1.41 -1.87 5.93
N PHE A 76 -0.20 -2.40 5.71
CA PHE A 76 0.45 -2.34 4.40
C PHE A 76 -0.38 -3.03 3.31
N GLN A 77 -0.91 -4.21 3.61
CA GLN A 77 -1.77 -4.94 2.68
C GLN A 77 -3.02 -4.11 2.32
N ALA A 78 -3.69 -3.51 3.31
CA ALA A 78 -4.87 -2.69 3.08
C ALA A 78 -4.58 -1.46 2.21
N GLU A 79 -3.45 -0.80 2.42
CA GLU A 79 -3.04 0.37 1.63
C GLU A 79 -2.73 0.00 0.17
N VAL A 80 -2.02 -1.12 -0.08
CA VAL A 80 -1.78 -1.61 -1.45
C VAL A 80 -3.09 -1.94 -2.15
N GLN A 81 -4.00 -2.65 -1.49
CA GLN A 81 -5.31 -2.96 -2.06
C GLN A 81 -6.13 -1.70 -2.36
N SER A 82 -6.09 -0.70 -1.46
CA SER A 82 -6.72 0.62 -1.66
C SER A 82 -6.13 1.35 -2.86
N ALA A 83 -4.80 1.33 -3.01
CA ALA A 83 -4.10 1.94 -4.14
C ALA A 83 -4.46 1.28 -5.48
N MET A 84 -4.56 -0.05 -5.51
CA MET A 84 -5.03 -0.80 -6.69
C MET A 84 -6.50 -0.47 -7.02
N MET A 85 -7.38 -0.43 -6.02
CA MET A 85 -8.79 -0.09 -6.22
C MET A 85 -8.95 1.32 -6.81
N LYS A 86 -8.22 2.31 -6.27
CA LYS A 86 -8.23 3.68 -6.80
C LYS A 86 -7.78 3.75 -8.26
N ARG A 87 -6.73 3.00 -8.64
CA ARG A 87 -6.25 2.89 -10.03
C ARG A 87 -7.29 2.28 -10.95
N CYS A 88 -7.91 1.17 -10.53
CA CYS A 88 -8.97 0.52 -11.28
C CYS A 88 -10.17 1.46 -11.48
N GLN A 89 -10.59 2.16 -10.42
CA GLN A 89 -11.70 3.12 -10.48
C GLN A 89 -11.39 4.30 -11.40
N ALA A 90 -10.18 4.87 -11.34
CA ALA A 90 -9.76 5.95 -12.25
C ALA A 90 -9.82 5.52 -13.72
N ARG A 91 -9.40 4.28 -14.03
CA ARG A 91 -9.52 3.67 -15.37
C ARG A 91 -10.96 3.47 -15.81
N ALA A 92 -11.85 3.08 -14.90
CA ALA A 92 -13.27 2.93 -15.22
C ALA A 92 -13.93 4.28 -15.54
N ILE A 93 -13.59 5.33 -14.79
CA ILE A 93 -14.09 6.71 -15.00
C ILE A 93 -13.56 7.30 -16.32
N SER A 94 -12.29 7.07 -16.67
CA SER A 94 -11.75 7.57 -17.94
C SER A 94 -12.41 6.90 -19.15
N LYS A 95 -12.67 5.58 -19.08
CA LYS A 95 -13.38 4.84 -20.13
C LYS A 95 -14.81 5.32 -20.33
N SER A 96 -15.56 5.60 -19.25
CA SER A 96 -16.94 6.09 -19.37
C SER A 96 -17.01 7.49 -19.98
N ARG A 97 -16.06 8.38 -19.66
CA ARG A 97 -15.94 9.72 -20.27
C ARG A 97 -15.57 9.67 -21.74
N ALA A 98 -14.63 8.79 -22.13
CA ALA A 98 -14.24 8.62 -23.53
C ALA A 98 -15.38 8.03 -24.39
N GLY A 99 -16.15 7.08 -23.86
CA GLY A 99 -17.32 6.53 -24.55
C GLY A 99 -18.45 7.54 -24.76
N HIS A 100 -18.54 8.58 -23.93
CA HIS A 100 -19.50 9.67 -24.10
C HIS A 100 -19.05 10.69 -25.16
N ALA A 101 -17.74 10.90 -25.33
CA ALA A 101 -17.19 11.90 -26.25
C ALA A 101 -17.27 11.51 -27.74
N ILE A 102 -17.34 10.20 -28.05
CA ILE A 102 -17.34 9.68 -29.44
C ILE A 102 -18.76 9.71 -30.07
N LYS A 103 -19.81 9.96 -29.29
CA LYS A 103 -21.22 9.96 -29.74
C LYS A 103 -21.78 11.34 -30.15
N ARG A 104 -20.93 12.33 -30.48
CA ARG A 104 -21.38 13.64 -30.98
C ARG A 104 -21.10 13.81 -32.46
#